data_AF-W2XAM4-F1
#
_entry.id   AF-W2XAM4-F1
#
_cell.length_a   1.000
_cell.length_b   1.000
_cell.length_c   1.000
_cell.angle_alpha   90.00
_cell.angle_beta   90.00
_cell.angle_gamma   90.00
#
_symmetry.space_group_name_H-M   'P 1'
#
loop_
_entity.id
_entity.type
_entity.pdbx_description
1 polymer ?
#
loop_
_entity_poly.entity_id
_entity_poly.type
_entity_poly.pdbx_seq_one_letter_code
_entity_poly.pdbx_strand_id
1 'polypeptide(L)'
;MLMIWWFLVFAEVLEEIGPRLRVRQIIIYTAIIFYRRFYQTQSFVNFDPHLVVGTVFFLASKVEESQLSLTTVASVLHHYTTTGVDEDESMYTFQDKDILECEFYVIEALQFDLILHHPFPSLLQFLDEFEIHEECLQLAWQLVQYSYRTDIILLYPPFMVAYAAAYISCRDAGYDAAQVFASVNIKKDLLLKIVGEFQEAVEDEKRLYAVQATALEKLEEIIPDASAAEAEAAPSAPAEK
;
A
#
# COMPACT_ATOMS: atom_id res chain seq x y z
N MET A 1 -8.33 -7.08 -13.96
CA MET A 1 -9.26 -6.63 -12.89
C MET A 1 -8.93 -7.28 -11.55
N LEU A 2 -8.92 -8.61 -11.42
CA LEU A 2 -8.56 -9.29 -10.16
C LEU A 2 -7.15 -8.95 -9.64
N MET A 3 -6.12 -8.95 -10.51
CA MET A 3 -4.74 -8.62 -10.08
C MET A 3 -4.58 -7.20 -9.52
N ILE A 4 -5.27 -6.21 -10.09
CA ILE A 4 -5.22 -4.81 -9.61
C ILE A 4 -5.80 -4.73 -8.19
N TRP A 5 -6.88 -5.48 -7.93
CA TRP A 5 -7.50 -5.58 -6.61
C TRP A 5 -6.57 -6.17 -5.55
N TRP A 6 -5.84 -7.24 -5.89
CA TRP A 6 -4.85 -7.83 -5.00
C TRP A 6 -3.73 -6.86 -4.63
N PHE A 7 -3.26 -6.04 -5.58
CA PHE A 7 -2.20 -5.06 -5.29
C PHE A 7 -2.67 -3.91 -4.41
N LEU A 8 -3.91 -3.45 -4.56
CA LEU A 8 -4.50 -2.44 -3.67
C LEU A 8 -4.61 -2.98 -2.23
N VAL A 9 -5.14 -4.20 -2.07
CA VAL A 9 -5.27 -4.85 -0.76
C VAL A 9 -3.91 -5.01 -0.10
N PHE A 10 -2.90 -5.55 -0.79
CA PHE A 10 -1.59 -5.75 -0.17
C PHE A 10 -0.80 -4.45 0.08
N ALA A 11 -1.07 -3.37 -0.67
CA ALA A 11 -0.54 -2.06 -0.33
C ALA A 11 -1.13 -1.55 0.99
N GLU A 12 -2.45 -1.73 1.22
CA GLU A 12 -3.09 -1.41 2.50
C GLU A 12 -2.51 -2.26 3.65
N VAL A 13 -2.28 -3.56 3.43
CA VAL A 13 -1.63 -4.44 4.42
C VAL A 13 -0.23 -3.94 4.79
N LEU A 14 0.58 -3.56 3.81
CA LEU A 14 1.91 -3.00 4.04
C LEU A 14 1.82 -1.69 4.85
N GLU A 15 0.93 -0.78 4.47
CA GLU A 15 0.71 0.47 5.19
C GLU A 15 0.20 0.27 6.63
N GLU A 16 -0.57 -0.79 6.89
CA GLU A 16 -1.05 -1.15 8.22
C GLU A 16 0.05 -1.78 9.10
N ILE A 17 0.87 -2.66 8.52
CA ILE A 17 1.94 -3.38 9.24
C ILE A 17 3.12 -2.45 9.56
N GLY A 18 3.44 -1.49 8.69
CA GLY A 18 4.56 -0.57 8.88
C GLY A 18 4.60 0.13 10.26
N PRO A 19 3.50 0.77 10.70
CA PRO A 19 3.40 1.35 12.05
C PRO A 19 3.57 0.34 13.19
N ARG A 20 3.08 -0.91 13.02
CA ARG A 20 3.24 -1.98 14.01
C ARG A 20 4.71 -2.40 14.16
N LEU A 21 5.46 -2.38 13.06
CA LEU A 21 6.92 -2.58 13.03
C LEU A 21 7.72 -1.35 13.49
N ARG A 22 7.05 -0.21 13.74
CA ARG A 22 7.67 1.07 14.15
C ARG A 22 8.70 1.59 13.14
N VAL A 23 8.50 1.32 11.86
CA VAL A 23 9.39 1.78 10.78
C VAL A 23 8.99 3.17 10.28
N ARG A 24 9.95 3.88 9.68
CA ARG A 24 9.71 5.17 9.02
C ARG A 24 8.85 4.97 7.77
N GLN A 25 8.08 5.98 7.39
CA GLN A 25 7.19 5.92 6.24
C GLN A 25 7.92 5.59 4.92
N ILE A 26 9.16 6.09 4.75
CA ILE A 26 9.97 5.78 3.58
C ILE A 26 10.21 4.28 3.41
N ILE A 27 10.39 3.54 4.51
CA ILE A 27 10.60 2.08 4.50
C ILE A 27 9.33 1.36 4.03
N ILE A 28 8.15 1.86 4.41
CA ILE A 28 6.85 1.33 3.95
C ILE A 28 6.76 1.48 2.43
N TYR A 29 7.09 2.66 1.90
CA TYR A 29 7.06 2.93 0.47
C TYR A 29 8.08 2.10 -0.33
N THR A 30 9.29 1.93 0.21
CA THR A 30 10.31 1.04 -0.37
C THR A 30 9.82 -0.41 -0.39
N ALA A 31 9.22 -0.87 0.70
CA ALA A 31 8.61 -2.20 0.78
C ALA A 31 7.46 -2.40 -0.23
N ILE A 32 6.59 -1.40 -0.42
CA ILE A 32 5.51 -1.43 -1.43
C ILE A 32 6.10 -1.59 -2.84
N ILE A 33 7.13 -0.82 -3.20
CA ILE A 33 7.76 -0.94 -4.51
C ILE A 33 8.40 -2.32 -4.69
N PHE A 34 9.14 -2.82 -3.69
CA PHE A 34 9.74 -4.16 -3.75
C PHE A 34 8.69 -5.26 -3.90
N TYR A 35 7.62 -5.20 -3.11
CA TYR A 35 6.51 -6.16 -3.19
C TYR A 35 5.90 -6.19 -4.59
N ARG A 36 5.64 -5.01 -5.16
CA ARG A 36 5.02 -4.92 -6.49
C ARG A 36 5.95 -5.36 -7.60
N ARG A 37 7.23 -4.97 -7.57
CA ARG A 37 8.25 -5.43 -8.52
C ARG A 37 8.44 -6.95 -8.45
N PHE A 38 8.40 -7.53 -7.25
CA PHE A 38 8.49 -8.98 -7.07
C PHE A 38 7.36 -9.72 -7.80
N TYR A 39 6.11 -9.33 -7.55
CA TYR A 39 4.93 -9.97 -8.15
C TYR A 39 4.64 -9.57 -9.61
N GLN A 40 5.45 -8.70 -10.21
CA GLN A 40 5.46 -8.54 -11.67
C GLN A 40 6.08 -9.74 -12.38
N THR A 41 6.96 -10.48 -11.69
CA THR A 41 7.66 -11.65 -12.26
C THR A 41 7.28 -12.96 -11.58
N GLN A 42 6.93 -12.91 -10.30
CA GLN A 42 6.58 -14.08 -9.49
C GLN A 42 5.07 -14.28 -9.34
N SER A 43 4.67 -15.52 -9.08
CA SER A 43 3.27 -15.91 -8.89
C SER A 43 2.91 -16.00 -7.41
N PHE A 44 1.71 -15.54 -7.04
CA PHE A 44 1.09 -15.72 -5.72
C PHE A 44 0.90 -17.19 -5.31
N VAL A 45 0.96 -18.12 -6.27
CA VAL A 45 0.88 -19.56 -5.98
C VAL A 45 2.22 -20.10 -5.48
N ASN A 46 3.32 -19.51 -5.93
CA ASN A 46 4.67 -20.00 -5.62
C ASN A 46 5.23 -19.35 -4.34
N PHE A 47 4.78 -18.14 -4.03
CA PHE A 47 5.24 -17.37 -2.88
C PHE A 47 4.04 -16.90 -2.08
N ASP A 48 4.05 -17.22 -0.78
CA ASP A 48 3.02 -16.74 0.13
C ASP A 48 3.11 -15.21 0.26
N PRO A 49 2.03 -14.46 -0.01
CA PRO A 49 2.07 -13.02 0.01
C PRO A 49 2.35 -12.42 1.40
N HIS A 50 1.94 -13.07 2.49
CA HIS A 50 2.23 -12.62 3.85
C HIS A 50 3.70 -12.80 4.20
N LEU A 51 4.32 -13.92 3.78
CA LEU A 51 5.76 -14.12 3.93
C LEU A 51 6.54 -13.03 3.16
N VAL A 52 6.12 -12.75 1.92
CA VAL A 52 6.76 -11.71 1.12
C VAL A 52 6.60 -10.33 1.76
N VAL A 53 5.44 -10.00 2.34
CA VAL A 53 5.23 -8.74 3.08
C VAL A 53 6.27 -8.52 4.17
N GLY A 54 6.51 -9.50 5.05
CA GLY A 54 7.54 -9.35 6.10
C GLY A 54 8.95 -9.29 5.52
N THR A 55 9.21 -10.08 4.47
CA THR A 55 10.50 -10.13 3.81
C THR A 55 10.86 -8.80 3.15
N VAL A 56 9.93 -8.16 2.44
CA VAL A 56 10.19 -6.85 1.82
C VAL A 56 10.40 -5.76 2.86
N PHE A 57 9.74 -5.83 4.03
CA PHE A 57 10.00 -4.90 5.14
C PHE A 57 11.41 -5.06 5.71
N PHE A 58 11.83 -6.31 5.92
CA PHE A 58 13.18 -6.61 6.38
C PHE A 58 14.22 -6.11 5.37
N LEU A 59 14.05 -6.42 4.08
CA LEU A 59 14.95 -5.96 3.03
C LEU A 59 14.96 -4.43 2.90
N ALA A 60 13.79 -3.78 2.85
CA ALA A 60 13.66 -2.33 2.75
C ALA A 60 14.31 -1.62 3.95
N SER A 61 14.18 -2.17 5.16
CA SER A 61 14.82 -1.58 6.34
C SER A 61 16.35 -1.53 6.19
N LYS A 62 16.96 -2.59 5.64
CA LYS A 62 18.41 -2.64 5.38
C LYS A 62 18.82 -1.64 4.31
N VAL A 63 18.05 -1.53 3.23
CA VAL A 63 18.29 -0.58 2.13
C VAL A 63 18.21 0.86 2.62
N GLU A 64 17.24 1.19 3.46
CA GLU A 64 17.02 2.52 4.04
C GLU A 64 17.88 2.79 5.29
N GLU A 65 18.90 1.96 5.53
CA GLU A 65 19.84 2.06 6.66
C GLU A 65 19.16 2.14 8.03
N SER A 66 18.12 1.32 8.23
CA SER A 66 17.34 1.23 9.45
C SER A 66 17.44 -0.16 10.08
N GLN A 67 17.43 -0.23 11.41
CA GLN A 67 17.50 -1.49 12.13
C GLN A 67 16.09 -2.04 12.33
N LEU A 68 15.83 -3.24 11.78
CA LEU A 68 14.61 -4.00 12.01
C LEU A 68 14.98 -5.43 12.38
N SER A 69 14.51 -5.90 13.54
CA SER A 69 14.79 -7.27 13.99
C SER A 69 13.92 -8.27 13.25
N LEU A 70 14.52 -9.35 12.74
CA LEU A 70 13.80 -10.47 12.13
C LEU A 70 12.73 -11.04 13.05
N THR A 71 13.05 -11.21 14.33
CA THR A 71 12.12 -11.70 15.34
C THR A 71 10.89 -10.79 15.51
N THR A 72 11.07 -9.48 15.36
CA THR A 72 9.96 -8.52 15.39
C THR A 72 9.09 -8.67 14.15
N VAL A 73 9.69 -8.83 12.96
CA VAL A 73 8.97 -9.06 11.71
C VAL A 73 8.14 -10.35 11.79
N ALA A 74 8.76 -11.47 12.20
CA ALA A 74 8.10 -12.75 12.34
C ALA A 74 6.94 -12.69 13.36
N SER A 75 7.15 -12.05 14.50
CA SER A 75 6.11 -11.88 15.53
C SER A 75 4.93 -11.04 15.05
N VAL A 76 5.18 -9.91 14.37
CA VAL A 76 4.12 -9.05 13.85
C VAL A 76 3.36 -9.75 12.72
N LEU A 77 4.04 -10.46 11.83
CA LEU A 77 3.40 -11.27 10.80
C LEU A 77 2.52 -12.35 11.41
N HIS A 78 3.05 -13.11 12.38
CA HIS A 78 2.29 -14.17 13.04
C HIS A 78 1.01 -13.59 13.65
N HIS A 79 1.13 -12.55 14.48
CA HIS A 79 -0.03 -11.87 15.05
C HIS A 79 -1.02 -11.40 13.97
N TYR A 80 -0.54 -10.80 12.87
CA TYR A 80 -1.41 -10.35 11.79
C TYR A 80 -2.20 -11.51 11.15
N THR A 81 -1.54 -12.64 10.91
CA THR A 81 -2.15 -13.82 10.26
C THR A 81 -3.00 -14.69 11.19
N THR A 82 -2.85 -14.58 12.51
CA THR A 82 -3.56 -15.40 13.51
C THR A 82 -4.58 -14.60 14.33
N THR A 83 -4.75 -13.30 14.09
CA THR A 83 -5.77 -12.50 14.78
C THR A 83 -7.16 -13.06 14.43
N GLY A 84 -7.87 -13.61 15.43
CA GLY A 84 -9.23 -14.13 15.28
C GLY A 84 -9.33 -15.63 14.96
N VAL A 85 -8.22 -16.37 15.02
CA VAL A 85 -8.15 -17.82 14.87
C VAL A 85 -7.54 -18.41 16.15
N ASP A 86 -8.07 -19.52 16.65
CA ASP A 86 -7.48 -20.21 17.81
C ASP A 86 -6.02 -20.61 17.49
N GLU A 87 -5.11 -20.50 18.47
CA GLU A 87 -3.67 -20.75 18.25
C GLU A 87 -3.39 -22.16 17.68
N ASP A 88 -4.23 -23.14 18.04
CA ASP A 88 -4.18 -24.53 17.56
C ASP A 88 -4.63 -24.69 16.09
N GLU A 89 -5.35 -23.70 15.54
CA GLU A 89 -5.80 -23.63 14.14
C GLU A 89 -4.95 -22.67 13.29
N SER A 90 -3.85 -22.14 13.86
CA SER A 90 -2.96 -21.23 13.13
C SER A 90 -2.39 -21.91 11.86
N MET A 91 -2.83 -21.42 10.71
CA MET A 91 -2.43 -21.96 9.41
C MET A 91 -0.97 -21.63 9.05
N TYR A 92 -0.40 -20.59 9.69
CA TYR A 92 0.91 -20.03 9.34
C TYR A 92 1.77 -19.73 10.57
N THR A 93 2.97 -20.29 10.60
CA THR A 93 4.03 -19.98 11.58
C THR A 93 5.31 -19.62 10.84
N PHE A 94 5.50 -18.34 10.53
CA PHE A 94 6.73 -17.88 9.88
C PHE A 94 7.88 -17.81 10.90
N GLN A 95 8.99 -18.45 10.57
CA GLN A 95 10.23 -18.39 11.33
C GLN A 95 11.23 -17.45 10.67
N ASP A 96 12.22 -16.97 11.44
CA ASP A 96 13.29 -16.11 10.93
C ASP A 96 14.00 -16.72 9.71
N LYS A 97 14.16 -18.04 9.67
CA LYS A 97 14.80 -18.77 8.56
C LYS A 97 13.99 -18.64 7.25
N ASP A 98 12.67 -18.60 7.34
CA ASP A 98 11.77 -18.55 6.17
C ASP A 98 11.84 -17.16 5.53
N ILE A 99 11.93 -16.11 6.36
CA ILE A 99 12.15 -14.72 5.92
C ILE A 99 13.52 -14.59 5.25
N LEU A 100 14.56 -15.17 5.87
CA LEU A 100 15.91 -15.14 5.31
C LEU A 100 16.02 -15.89 3.99
N GLU A 101 15.35 -17.04 3.84
CA GLU A 101 15.30 -17.76 2.58
C GLU A 101 14.52 -16.99 1.51
N CYS A 102 13.35 -16.45 1.87
CA CYS A 102 12.52 -15.64 0.97
C CYS A 102 13.28 -14.39 0.48
N GLU A 103 14.11 -13.79 1.32
CA GLU A 103 14.92 -12.62 0.97
C GLU A 103 15.80 -12.85 -0.25
N PHE A 104 16.42 -14.03 -0.39
CA PHE A 104 17.25 -14.34 -1.55
C PHE A 104 16.43 -14.30 -2.85
N TYR A 105 15.23 -14.88 -2.84
CA TYR A 105 14.34 -14.87 -3.99
C TYR A 105 13.83 -13.45 -4.31
N VAL A 106 13.56 -12.64 -3.29
CA VAL A 106 13.15 -11.24 -3.49
C VAL A 106 14.27 -10.46 -4.17
N ILE A 107 15.51 -10.54 -3.67
CA ILE A 107 16.65 -9.83 -4.25
C ILE A 107 16.90 -10.27 -5.70
N GLU A 108 16.83 -11.57 -5.98
CA GLU A 108 16.98 -12.12 -7.33
C GLU A 108 15.90 -11.61 -8.29
N ALA A 109 14.63 -11.65 -7.88
CA ALA A 109 13.52 -11.16 -8.67
C ALA A 109 13.58 -9.64 -8.92
N LEU A 110 14.11 -8.87 -7.97
CA LEU A 110 14.39 -7.44 -8.13
C LEU A 110 15.63 -7.16 -8.99
N GLN A 111 16.34 -8.19 -9.45
CA GLN A 111 17.58 -8.09 -10.22
C GLN A 111 18.65 -7.23 -9.52
N PHE A 112 18.69 -7.29 -8.18
CA PHE A 112 19.59 -6.48 -7.35
C PHE A 112 19.38 -4.95 -7.49
N ASP A 113 18.28 -4.49 -8.10
CA ASP A 113 17.91 -3.07 -8.18
C ASP A 113 17.20 -2.62 -6.90
N LEU A 114 17.99 -2.37 -5.86
CA LEU A 114 17.52 -2.04 -4.52
C LEU A 114 17.49 -0.53 -4.23
N ILE A 115 18.18 0.29 -5.00
CA ILE A 115 18.25 1.74 -4.76
C ILE A 115 17.01 2.40 -5.38
N LEU A 116 16.10 2.87 -4.53
CA LEU A 116 14.89 3.54 -4.98
C LEU A 116 15.00 5.05 -4.84
N HIS A 117 14.43 5.74 -5.81
CA HIS A 117 14.23 7.19 -5.75
C HIS A 117 12.75 7.46 -5.50
N HIS A 118 12.46 8.23 -4.47
CA HIS A 118 11.08 8.58 -4.11
C HIS A 118 10.71 9.99 -4.62
N PRO A 119 9.43 10.25 -4.97
CA PRO A 119 8.94 11.55 -5.42
C PRO A 119 8.99 12.67 -4.37
N PHE A 120 8.98 12.36 -3.06
CA PHE A 120 8.84 13.38 -2.00
C PHE A 120 9.90 14.49 -2.02
N PRO A 121 11.22 14.22 -2.18
CA PRO A 121 12.22 15.28 -2.26
C PRO A 121 12.00 16.23 -3.44
N SER A 122 11.63 15.69 -4.60
CA SER A 122 11.34 16.51 -5.79
C SER A 122 10.08 17.36 -5.60
N LEU A 123 9.07 16.86 -4.87
CA LEU A 123 7.88 17.63 -4.53
C LEU A 123 8.25 18.83 -3.64
N LEU A 124 8.97 18.59 -2.55
CA LEU A 124 9.36 19.66 -1.62
C LEU A 124 10.20 20.74 -2.31
N GLN A 125 11.21 20.31 -3.09
CA GLN A 125 12.04 21.24 -3.86
C GLN A 125 11.21 22.11 -4.80
N PHE A 126 10.20 21.54 -5.47
CA PHE A 126 9.32 22.29 -6.36
C PHE A 126 8.46 23.30 -5.59
N LEU A 127 7.83 22.88 -4.49
CA LEU A 127 6.97 23.76 -3.70
C LEU A 127 7.76 24.93 -3.09
N ASP A 128 8.99 24.68 -2.66
CA ASP A 128 9.91 25.71 -2.14
C ASP A 128 10.34 26.70 -3.22
N GLU A 129 10.65 26.22 -4.44
CA GLU A 129 11.09 27.07 -5.56
C GLU A 129 10.00 28.08 -5.99
N PHE A 130 8.73 27.68 -5.91
CA PHE A 130 7.59 28.51 -6.31
C PHE A 130 6.88 29.21 -5.13
N GLU A 131 7.35 29.01 -3.90
CA GLU A 131 6.79 29.61 -2.67
C GLU A 131 5.28 29.32 -2.48
N ILE A 132 4.83 28.13 -2.87
CA ILE A 132 3.41 27.69 -2.81
C ILE A 132 3.17 26.54 -1.81
N HIS A 133 4.08 26.42 -0.85
CA HIS A 133 4.14 25.27 0.03
C HIS A 133 2.93 25.16 0.97
N GLU A 134 2.43 26.27 1.53
CA GLU A 134 1.35 26.23 2.52
C GLU A 134 0.01 25.77 1.91
N GLU A 135 -0.28 26.19 0.68
CA GLU A 135 -1.54 25.91 0.01
C GLU A 135 -1.54 24.55 -0.69
N CYS A 136 -0.41 24.15 -1.27
CA CYS A 136 -0.34 22.99 -2.16
C CYS A 136 0.24 21.72 -1.50
N LEU A 137 0.96 21.82 -0.38
CA LEU A 137 1.70 20.67 0.18
C LEU A 137 0.77 19.52 0.55
N GLN A 138 -0.30 19.78 1.29
CA GLN A 138 -1.12 18.71 1.88
C GLN A 138 -1.69 17.79 0.80
N LEU A 139 -2.36 18.37 -0.20
CA LEU A 139 -2.96 17.60 -1.29
C LEU A 139 -1.90 16.96 -2.19
N ALA A 140 -0.83 17.68 -2.53
CA ALA A 140 0.24 17.12 -3.36
C ALA A 140 0.94 15.95 -2.66
N TRP A 141 1.18 16.06 -1.35
CA TRP A 141 1.75 15.00 -0.54
C TRP A 141 0.85 13.77 -0.53
N GLN A 142 -0.45 13.93 -0.28
CA GLN A 142 -1.43 12.84 -0.32
C GLN A 142 -1.49 12.17 -1.69
N LEU A 143 -1.45 12.93 -2.79
CA LEU A 143 -1.40 12.38 -4.15
C LEU A 143 -0.12 11.58 -4.41
N VAL A 144 1.02 12.05 -3.89
CA VAL A 144 2.27 11.29 -3.96
C VAL A 144 2.17 9.99 -3.17
N GLN A 145 1.60 9.99 -1.96
CA GLN A 145 1.37 8.77 -1.19
C GLN A 145 0.44 7.81 -1.94
N TYR A 146 -0.63 8.35 -2.53
CA TYR A 146 -1.57 7.59 -3.35
C TYR A 146 -0.92 6.93 -4.57
N SER A 147 0.10 7.57 -5.16
CA SER A 147 0.82 6.99 -6.30
C SER A 147 1.43 5.61 -6.01
N TYR A 148 1.76 5.28 -4.75
CA TYR A 148 2.29 3.97 -4.37
C TYR A 148 1.26 2.85 -4.48
N ARG A 149 -0.04 3.19 -4.38
CA ARG A 149 -1.17 2.27 -4.54
C ARG A 149 -1.53 2.04 -6.02
N THR A 150 -0.94 2.80 -6.95
CA THR A 150 -1.25 2.74 -8.39
C THR A 150 -0.03 2.38 -9.21
N ASP A 151 -0.20 2.01 -10.48
CA ASP A 151 0.93 1.71 -11.40
C ASP A 151 1.80 2.94 -11.73
N ILE A 152 1.33 4.15 -11.40
CA ILE A 152 2.02 5.41 -11.69
C ILE A 152 3.45 5.43 -11.12
N ILE A 153 3.66 4.96 -9.88
CA ILE A 153 4.99 4.96 -9.25
C ILE A 153 5.99 4.03 -9.95
N LEU A 154 5.52 3.01 -10.67
CA LEU A 154 6.35 2.05 -11.38
C LEU A 154 6.57 2.42 -12.85
N LEU A 155 5.64 3.20 -13.44
CA LEU A 155 5.65 3.55 -14.85
C LEU A 155 6.44 4.83 -15.15
N TYR A 156 6.55 5.75 -14.18
CA TYR A 156 7.11 7.08 -14.41
C TYR A 156 8.28 7.42 -13.49
N PRO A 157 9.19 8.30 -13.93
CA PRO A 157 10.25 8.83 -13.06
C PRO A 157 9.67 9.56 -11.84
N PRO A 158 10.27 9.43 -10.65
CA PRO A 158 9.74 10.00 -9.40
C PRO A 158 9.47 11.50 -9.45
N PHE A 159 10.35 12.29 -10.08
CA PHE A 159 10.16 13.74 -10.20
C PHE A 159 8.92 14.10 -11.05
N MET A 160 8.60 13.30 -12.08
CA MET A 160 7.41 13.52 -12.90
C MET A 160 6.12 13.22 -12.13
N VAL A 161 6.15 12.18 -11.27
CA VAL A 161 5.03 11.84 -10.38
C VAL A 161 4.80 12.97 -9.37
N ALA A 162 5.87 13.48 -8.75
CA ALA A 162 5.81 14.63 -7.85
C ALA A 162 5.21 15.87 -8.53
N TYR A 163 5.63 16.14 -9.77
CA TYR A 163 5.18 17.31 -10.51
C TYR A 163 3.73 17.19 -10.98
N ALA A 164 3.28 15.98 -11.33
CA ALA A 164 1.88 15.74 -11.63
C ALA A 164 0.99 15.95 -10.38
N ALA A 165 1.44 15.47 -9.22
CA ALA A 165 0.75 15.71 -7.95
C ALA A 165 0.71 17.22 -7.61
N ALA A 166 1.83 17.93 -7.77
CA ALA A 166 1.89 19.38 -7.58
C ALA A 166 0.99 20.13 -8.58
N TYR A 167 0.93 19.72 -9.84
CA TYR A 167 0.07 20.33 -10.86
C TYR A 167 -1.42 20.24 -10.48
N ILE A 168 -1.87 19.06 -10.02
CA ILE A 168 -3.25 18.87 -9.56
C ILE A 168 -3.51 19.75 -8.34
N SER A 169 -2.58 19.77 -7.38
CA SER A 169 -2.70 20.56 -6.16
C SER A 169 -2.74 22.07 -6.41
N CYS A 170 -1.86 22.58 -7.29
CA CYS A 170 -1.86 23.99 -7.71
C CYS A 170 -3.21 24.40 -8.30
N ARG A 171 -3.78 23.55 -9.16
CA ARG A 171 -5.07 23.80 -9.78
C ARG A 171 -6.20 23.81 -8.75
N ASP A 172 -6.15 22.91 -7.76
CA ASP A 172 -7.15 22.83 -6.69
C ASP A 172 -7.08 24.05 -5.76
N ALA A 173 -5.87 24.50 -5.43
CA ALA A 173 -5.62 25.72 -4.67
C ALA A 173 -5.91 27.03 -5.44
N GLY A 174 -6.31 26.94 -6.71
CA GLY A 174 -6.70 28.10 -7.53
C GLY A 174 -5.56 28.82 -8.26
N TYR A 175 -4.36 28.26 -8.27
CA TYR A 175 -3.24 28.78 -9.07
C TYR A 175 -3.38 28.40 -10.55
N ASP A 176 -2.85 29.24 -11.44
CA ASP A 176 -2.66 28.88 -12.84
C ASP A 176 -1.47 27.92 -12.98
N ALA A 177 -1.75 26.62 -12.80
CA ALA A 177 -0.76 25.57 -12.94
C ALA A 177 -0.07 25.60 -14.33
N ALA A 178 -0.75 26.01 -15.40
CA ALA A 178 -0.13 26.09 -16.71
C ALA A 178 0.95 27.17 -16.78
N GLN A 179 0.75 28.28 -16.08
CA GLN A 179 1.75 29.36 -15.94
C GLN A 179 2.91 28.94 -15.04
N VAL A 180 2.65 28.33 -13.88
CA VAL A 180 3.70 27.86 -12.95
C VAL A 180 4.62 26.87 -13.66
N PHE A 181 4.05 25.91 -14.39
CA PHE A 181 4.81 24.91 -15.13
C PHE A 181 5.31 25.39 -16.50
N ALA A 182 5.08 26.66 -16.88
CA ALA A 182 5.61 27.21 -18.13
C ALA A 182 7.12 27.51 -18.08
N SER A 183 7.63 27.87 -16.90
CA SER A 183 9.07 28.12 -16.67
C SER A 183 9.89 26.83 -16.59
N VAL A 184 9.23 25.71 -16.32
CA VAL A 184 9.88 24.41 -16.09
C VAL A 184 10.15 23.70 -17.41
N ASN A 185 11.39 23.26 -17.62
CA ASN A 185 11.81 22.56 -18.84
C ASN A 185 11.40 21.08 -18.83
N ILE A 186 10.10 20.79 -18.94
CA ILE A 186 9.54 19.43 -18.92
C ILE A 186 8.60 19.19 -20.10
N LYS A 187 8.54 17.93 -20.53
CA LYS A 187 7.60 17.45 -21.54
C LYS A 187 6.16 17.57 -21.03
N LYS A 188 5.48 18.65 -21.41
CA LYS A 188 4.10 18.95 -20.98
C LYS A 188 3.11 17.84 -21.33
N ASP A 189 3.24 17.23 -22.50
CA ASP A 189 2.36 16.14 -22.92
C ASP A 189 2.43 14.94 -21.96
N LEU A 190 3.64 14.61 -21.50
CA LEU A 190 3.84 13.52 -20.54
C LEU A 190 3.31 13.90 -19.16
N LEU A 191 3.52 15.13 -18.71
CA LEU A 191 2.97 15.63 -17.45
C LEU A 191 1.44 15.52 -17.44
N LEU A 192 0.78 16.04 -18.50
CA LEU A 192 -0.68 16.01 -18.62
C LEU A 192 -1.21 14.59 -18.73
N LYS A 193 -0.47 13.66 -19.35
CA LYS A 193 -0.81 12.23 -19.35
C LYS A 193 -0.85 11.66 -17.93
N ILE A 194 0.20 11.89 -17.14
CA ILE A 194 0.29 11.40 -15.75
C ILE A 194 -0.82 12.03 -14.89
N VAL A 195 -1.10 13.32 -15.08
CA VAL A 195 -2.22 14.02 -14.41
C VAL A 195 -3.57 13.38 -14.74
N GLY A 196 -3.78 13.00 -16.01
CA GLY A 196 -4.98 12.28 -16.43
C GLY A 196 -5.09 10.91 -15.75
N GLU A 197 -4.01 10.14 -15.73
CA GLU A 197 -3.96 8.83 -15.07
C GLU A 197 -4.20 8.92 -13.56
N PHE A 198 -3.69 9.95 -12.89
CA PHE A 198 -4.01 10.21 -11.47
C PHE A 198 -5.51 10.45 -11.25
N GLN A 199 -6.13 11.28 -12.10
CA GLN A 199 -7.56 11.60 -11.98
C GLN A 199 -8.43 10.37 -12.25
N GLU A 200 -8.06 9.58 -13.24
CA GLU A 200 -8.73 8.30 -13.55
C GLU A 200 -8.61 7.32 -12.39
N ALA A 201 -7.40 7.15 -11.83
CA ALA A 201 -7.18 6.27 -10.68
C ALA A 201 -8.02 6.65 -9.47
N VAL A 202 -8.08 7.95 -9.13
CA VAL A 202 -8.90 8.47 -8.02
C VAL A 202 -10.39 8.22 -8.27
N GLU A 203 -10.86 8.35 -9.51
CA GLU A 203 -12.26 8.08 -9.84
C GLU A 203 -12.60 6.59 -9.79
N ASP A 204 -11.68 5.74 -10.26
CA ASP A 204 -11.86 4.29 -10.20
C ASP A 204 -11.87 3.76 -8.76
N GLU A 205 -11.02 4.30 -7.88
CA GLU A 205 -11.06 3.98 -6.45
C GLU A 205 -12.42 4.32 -5.82
N LYS A 206 -12.98 5.50 -6.11
CA LYS A 206 -14.33 5.87 -5.64
C LYS A 206 -15.40 4.89 -6.10
N ARG A 207 -15.31 4.42 -7.35
CA ARG A 207 -16.24 3.42 -7.90
C ARG A 207 -16.08 2.08 -7.18
N LEU A 208 -14.86 1.66 -6.90
CA LEU A 208 -14.58 0.40 -6.19
C LEU A 208 -15.21 0.40 -4.79
N TYR A 209 -15.01 1.46 -4.01
CA TYR A 209 -15.59 1.55 -2.67
C TYR A 209 -17.13 1.58 -2.69
N ALA A 210 -17.74 2.24 -3.69
CA ALA A 210 -19.19 2.22 -3.86
C ALA A 210 -19.73 0.79 -4.12
N VAL A 211 -19.03 0.00 -4.94
CA VAL A 211 -19.40 -1.39 -5.22
C VAL A 211 -19.17 -2.28 -3.99
N GLN A 212 -18.08 -2.09 -3.25
CA GLN A 212 -17.78 -2.87 -2.04
C GLN A 212 -18.85 -2.67 -0.97
N ALA A 213 -19.31 -1.43 -0.74
CA ALA A 213 -20.40 -1.16 0.20
C ALA A 213 -21.67 -1.95 -0.16
N THR A 214 -22.07 -1.91 -1.44
CA THR A 214 -23.22 -2.69 -1.92
C THR A 214 -22.99 -4.21 -1.83
N ALA A 215 -21.76 -4.69 -1.98
CA ALA A 215 -21.44 -6.11 -1.85
C ALA A 215 -21.48 -6.58 -0.39
N LEU A 216 -21.03 -5.76 0.55
CA LEU A 216 -21.10 -6.03 1.99
C LEU A 216 -22.55 -6.08 2.49
N GLU A 217 -23.38 -5.13 2.08
CA GLU A 217 -24.82 -5.14 2.40
C GLU A 217 -25.50 -6.46 1.94
N LYS A 218 -25.18 -6.91 0.72
CA LYS A 218 -25.70 -8.19 0.21
C LYS A 218 -25.15 -9.40 0.95
N LEU A 219 -23.91 -9.32 1.44
CA LEU A 219 -23.31 -10.41 2.20
C LEU A 219 -23.97 -10.55 3.57
N GLU A 220 -24.27 -9.43 4.23
CA GLU A 220 -25.02 -9.38 5.50
C GLU A 220 -26.45 -9.92 5.35
N GLU A 221 -27.10 -9.70 4.20
CA GLU A 221 -28.40 -10.31 3.90
C GLU A 221 -28.32 -11.84 3.71
N ILE A 222 -27.20 -12.36 3.20
CA ILE A 222 -27.01 -13.79 2.92
C ILE A 222 -26.54 -14.55 4.17
N ILE A 223 -25.70 -13.92 5.00
CA ILE A 223 -25.15 -14.48 6.22
C ILE A 223 -25.76 -13.71 7.40
N PRO A 224 -26.97 -14.07 7.86
CA PRO A 224 -27.47 -13.52 9.12
C PRO A 224 -26.51 -13.90 10.24
N ASP A 225 -26.23 -12.96 11.15
CA ASP A 225 -25.30 -13.11 12.27
C ASP A 225 -25.43 -14.48 12.94
N ALA A 226 -24.34 -15.25 12.93
CA ALA A 226 -24.26 -16.55 13.62
C ALA A 226 -24.52 -16.43 15.13
N SER A 227 -24.41 -15.21 15.71
CA SER A 227 -24.72 -14.94 17.12
C SER A 227 -26.22 -15.03 17.46
N ALA A 228 -27.12 -14.86 16.48
CA ALA A 228 -28.55 -14.97 16.71
C ALA A 228 -29.02 -16.44 16.82
N ALA A 229 -28.31 -17.38 16.20
CA ALA A 229 -28.67 -18.80 16.21
C ALA A 229 -28.30 -19.51 17.55
N GLU A 230 -27.30 -19.01 18.28
CA GLU A 230 -26.91 -19.58 19.58
C GLU A 230 -27.85 -19.16 20.72
N ALA A 231 -28.61 -18.07 20.57
CA ALA A 231 -29.57 -17.62 21.57
C ALA A 231 -30.88 -18.44 21.59
N GLU A 232 -31.25 -19.10 20.48
CA GLU A 232 -32.47 -19.93 20.40
C GLU A 232 -32.23 -21.41 20.77
N ALA A 233 -30.97 -21.83 20.97
CA ALA A 233 -30.61 -23.22 21.25
C ALA A 233 -30.36 -23.53 22.74
N ALA A 234 -30.81 -22.69 23.68
CA ALA A 234 -30.79 -23.01 25.10
C ALA A 234 -32.02 -23.86 25.49
N PRO A 235 -31.90 -25.17 25.79
CA PRO A 235 -33.04 -25.96 26.22
C PRO A 235 -33.47 -25.54 27.63
N SER A 236 -34.77 -25.29 27.77
CA SER A 236 -35.47 -25.11 29.05
C SER A 236 -35.16 -26.25 30.02
N ALA A 237 -34.55 -25.93 31.16
CA ALA A 237 -34.35 -26.87 32.26
C ALA A 237 -35.71 -27.40 32.78
N PRO A 238 -35.87 -28.71 33.04
CA PRO A 238 -37.09 -29.24 33.64
C PRO A 238 -37.11 -28.93 35.14
N ALA A 239 -38.26 -28.44 35.62
CA ALA A 239 -38.54 -28.27 37.03
C ALA A 239 -38.65 -29.64 37.72
N GLU A 240 -37.72 -29.96 38.61
CA GLU A 240 -37.83 -31.09 39.53
C GLU A 240 -38.76 -30.72 40.71
N LYS A 241 -39.53 -31.72 41.13
CA LYS A 241 -40.49 -31.71 42.23
C LYS A 241 -40.06 -32.76 43.25
#